data_AF-A0A0H3K446-F1
#
_entry.id   AF-A0A0H3K446-F1
#
_cell.length_a   1.000
_cell.length_b   1.000
_cell.length_c   1.000
_cell.angle_alpha   90.00
_cell.angle_beta   90.00
_cell.angle_gamma   90.00
#
_symmetry.space_group_name_H-M   'P 1'
#
loop_
_entity.id
_entity.type
_entity.pdbx_description
1 polymer ?
#
loop_
_entity_poly.entity_id
_entity_poly.type
_entity_poly.pdbx_seq_one_letter_code
_entity_poly.pdbx_strand_id
1 'polypeptide(L)'
;MIPIPDLSYFAVSGFISHLRQHYSKIWSSSLLLHDCELDEWDTALSDQNPQLAWWLHNRTGRTPNIYLPYTPNIKFLHSNHVYIEEILKPAHNRIRAFLQELGAEDIDAYMADSNDWLSTLFCGKKQAHEAARIAAKGFGINLSELPAIVLWASFDSSRIVIILPNKTDRNIYEYIKSIYWSIITSTENMASKHGSIKIDNLEKKIKEKLEKSHYIKDYQVKIRNIKTLSLVEPVYKILTSAANEYSSFFEDSILNFEAKVQENFNRKSNFSIVKFSELSKSEIIRLLQREGFIKIREGGGHEIWQHPQSKGITPVPRHTKISPFVVKSIEKNIIEARKVS
;
A
#
# COMPACT_ATOMS: atom_id res chain seq x y z
N MET A 1 12.22 8.63 -6.06
CA MET A 1 11.01 8.33 -6.85
C MET A 1 9.98 7.80 -5.85
N ILE A 2 8.76 8.30 -5.88
CA ILE A 2 7.75 7.91 -4.90
C ILE A 2 7.17 6.55 -5.34
N PRO A 3 7.11 5.54 -4.45
CA PRO A 3 6.59 4.22 -4.80
C PRO A 3 5.17 4.32 -5.36
N ILE A 4 4.89 3.56 -6.42
CA ILE A 4 3.58 3.52 -7.08
C ILE A 4 2.62 2.73 -6.18
N PRO A 5 1.39 3.23 -5.96
CA PRO A 5 0.54 2.84 -4.85
C PRO A 5 -0.20 1.52 -5.10
N ASP A 6 -0.97 1.13 -4.09
CA ASP A 6 -1.81 -0.05 -4.17
C ASP A 6 -3.04 0.08 -5.09
N LEU A 7 -3.73 -1.05 -5.28
CA LEU A 7 -4.88 -1.18 -6.18
C LEU A 7 -6.06 -0.28 -5.82
N SER A 8 -6.24 0.07 -4.54
CA SER A 8 -7.35 0.91 -4.07
C SER A 8 -7.29 2.32 -4.66
N TYR A 9 -6.15 2.75 -5.20
CA TYR A 9 -5.95 4.08 -5.76
C TYR A 9 -6.51 4.17 -7.18
N PHE A 10 -6.60 3.03 -7.88
CA PHE A 10 -7.36 2.97 -9.12
C PHE A 10 -8.84 3.21 -8.90
N ALA A 11 -9.34 3.22 -7.66
CA ALA A 11 -10.71 3.60 -7.34
C ALA A 11 -11.10 5.05 -7.68
N VAL A 12 -10.12 5.89 -8.01
CA VAL A 12 -10.38 7.28 -8.38
C VAL A 12 -10.21 7.47 -9.89
N SER A 13 -11.29 7.83 -10.58
CA SER A 13 -11.28 8.01 -12.03
C SER A 13 -10.34 9.15 -12.47
N GLY A 14 -10.29 10.25 -11.70
CA GLY A 14 -9.37 11.36 -11.90
C GLY A 14 -7.90 10.95 -11.81
N PHE A 15 -7.59 10.02 -10.91
CA PHE A 15 -6.23 9.49 -10.76
C PHE A 15 -5.81 8.61 -11.93
N ILE A 16 -6.69 7.75 -12.46
CA ILE A 16 -6.41 6.98 -13.68
C ILE A 16 -6.12 7.91 -14.86
N SER A 17 -6.89 8.99 -14.99
CA SER A 17 -6.67 10.01 -16.03
C SER A 17 -5.30 10.67 -15.89
N HIS A 18 -4.89 10.99 -14.67
CA HIS A 18 -3.54 11.51 -14.38
C HIS A 18 -2.45 10.49 -14.74
N LEU A 19 -2.60 9.23 -14.31
CA LEU A 19 -1.65 8.16 -14.62
C LEU A 19 -1.48 7.99 -16.14
N ARG A 20 -2.59 7.99 -16.88
CA ARG A 20 -2.60 7.91 -18.35
C ARG A 20 -1.82 9.04 -19.00
N GLN A 21 -1.98 10.29 -18.53
CA GLN A 21 -1.31 11.45 -19.11
C GLN A 21 0.19 11.50 -18.77
N HIS A 22 0.54 11.28 -17.50
CA HIS A 22 1.89 11.55 -16.99
C HIS A 22 2.83 10.34 -17.02
N TYR A 23 2.29 9.12 -17.00
CA TYR A 23 3.05 7.89 -17.03
C TYR A 23 3.01 7.20 -18.41
N SER A 24 2.59 7.92 -19.45
CA SER A 24 2.60 7.51 -20.86
C SER A 24 4.01 7.20 -21.42
N LYS A 25 5.07 7.65 -20.73
CA LYS A 25 6.48 7.41 -21.10
C LYS A 25 7.10 6.15 -20.49
N ILE A 26 6.29 5.30 -19.86
CA ILE A 26 6.75 4.06 -19.23
C ILE A 26 6.60 2.90 -20.20
N TRP A 27 7.55 1.96 -20.15
CA TRP A 27 7.65 0.87 -21.12
C TRP A 27 6.55 -0.17 -20.95
N SER A 28 6.20 -0.49 -19.70
CA SER A 28 5.06 -1.36 -19.36
C SER A 28 4.56 -1.12 -17.94
N SER A 29 3.40 -1.68 -17.61
CA SER A 29 2.81 -1.66 -16.28
C SER A 29 2.29 -3.05 -15.95
N SER A 30 2.27 -3.39 -14.66
CA SER A 30 1.75 -4.65 -14.16
C SER A 30 0.91 -4.47 -12.91
N LEU A 31 -0.19 -5.20 -12.83
CA LEU A 31 -1.17 -5.17 -11.74
C LEU A 31 -1.34 -6.57 -11.18
N LEU A 32 -1.04 -6.75 -9.89
CA LEU A 32 -1.32 -7.99 -9.19
C LEU A 32 -2.76 -7.97 -8.67
N LEU A 33 -3.58 -8.88 -9.13
CA LEU A 33 -4.95 -9.12 -8.67
C LEU A 33 -4.97 -10.35 -7.75
N HIS A 34 -5.49 -10.19 -6.54
CA HIS A 34 -5.56 -11.23 -5.52
C HIS A 34 -6.81 -10.99 -4.64
N ASP A 35 -7.46 -12.06 -4.15
CA ASP A 35 -8.81 -12.05 -3.57
C ASP A 35 -8.94 -12.53 -2.11
N CYS A 36 -7.84 -12.55 -1.34
CA CYS A 36 -7.75 -12.90 0.08
C CYS A 36 -7.89 -14.38 0.44
N GLU A 37 -8.13 -15.27 -0.53
CA GLU A 37 -8.23 -16.71 -0.23
C GLU A 37 -6.89 -17.31 0.25
N LEU A 38 -5.78 -16.58 0.14
CA LEU A 38 -4.43 -17.10 0.38
C LEU A 38 -3.63 -16.17 1.30
N ASP A 39 -3.56 -16.54 2.58
CA ASP A 39 -2.80 -15.80 3.59
C ASP A 39 -1.30 -15.68 3.26
N GLU A 40 -0.72 -16.60 2.46
CA GLU A 40 0.71 -16.62 2.16
C GLU A 40 1.17 -15.45 1.27
N TRP A 41 0.42 -15.12 0.20
CA TRP A 41 0.73 -13.98 -0.67
C TRP A 41 0.53 -12.67 0.07
N ASP A 42 -0.56 -12.58 0.84
CA ASP A 42 -0.83 -11.43 1.70
C ASP A 42 0.29 -11.22 2.71
N THR A 43 0.76 -12.28 3.37
CA THR A 43 1.89 -12.21 4.31
C THR A 43 3.16 -11.75 3.62
N ALA A 44 3.47 -12.32 2.44
CA ALA A 44 4.68 -12.00 1.68
C ALA A 44 4.72 -10.57 1.14
N LEU A 45 3.55 -10.00 0.83
CA LEU A 45 3.37 -8.64 0.30
C LEU A 45 2.96 -7.62 1.38
N SER A 46 2.80 -8.07 2.63
CA SER A 46 2.39 -7.20 3.74
C SER A 46 3.50 -6.23 4.16
N ASP A 47 3.08 -5.11 4.75
CA ASP A 47 3.99 -4.15 5.38
C ASP A 47 4.79 -4.73 6.54
N GLN A 48 4.36 -5.87 7.10
CA GLN A 48 5.09 -6.58 8.14
C GLN A 48 6.35 -7.26 7.60
N ASN A 49 6.44 -7.46 6.27
CA ASN A 49 7.65 -7.92 5.58
C ASN A 49 8.00 -7.00 4.40
N PRO A 50 8.55 -5.80 4.68
CA PRO A 50 8.74 -4.77 3.68
C PRO A 50 9.80 -5.11 2.64
N GLN A 51 10.57 -6.20 2.80
CA GLN A 51 11.71 -6.53 1.94
C GLN A 51 11.29 -6.79 0.49
N LEU A 52 10.18 -7.51 0.26
CA LEU A 52 9.72 -7.82 -1.10
C LEU A 52 9.21 -6.56 -1.78
N ALA A 53 8.32 -5.82 -1.11
CA ALA A 53 7.78 -4.57 -1.60
C ALA A 53 8.91 -3.56 -1.90
N TRP A 54 9.85 -3.39 -0.97
CA TRP A 54 11.03 -2.54 -1.15
C TRP A 54 11.89 -2.97 -2.35
N TRP A 55 12.10 -4.29 -2.52
CA TRP A 55 12.86 -4.81 -3.66
C TRP A 55 12.15 -4.54 -4.98
N LEU A 56 10.84 -4.79 -5.05
CA LEU A 56 10.01 -4.52 -6.22
C LEU A 56 10.09 -3.03 -6.58
N HIS A 57 9.90 -2.14 -5.59
CA HIS A 57 9.98 -0.71 -5.80
C HIS A 57 11.36 -0.25 -6.28
N ASN A 58 12.45 -0.69 -5.66
CA ASN A 58 13.79 -0.26 -6.08
C ASN A 58 14.21 -0.78 -7.45
N ARG A 59 13.76 -1.97 -7.82
CA ARG A 59 14.08 -2.55 -9.14
C ARG A 59 13.31 -1.92 -10.28
N THR A 60 12.15 -1.32 -10.01
CA THR A 60 11.32 -0.68 -11.05
C THR A 60 11.87 0.64 -11.58
N GLY A 61 13.05 1.12 -11.14
CA GLY A 61 13.66 2.44 -11.38
C GLY A 61 13.55 3.07 -12.78
N ARG A 62 12.31 3.36 -13.22
CA ARG A 62 11.79 3.87 -14.52
C ARG A 62 11.41 2.87 -15.62
N THR A 63 11.42 1.56 -15.39
CA THR A 63 11.21 0.58 -16.49
C THR A 63 9.79 0.00 -16.59
N PRO A 64 9.33 -0.94 -15.75
CA PRO A 64 7.91 -1.21 -15.60
C PRO A 64 7.32 -0.58 -14.34
N ASN A 65 6.06 -0.16 -14.38
CA ASN A 65 5.29 0.10 -13.16
C ASN A 65 4.77 -1.22 -12.56
N ILE A 66 4.79 -1.31 -11.23
CA ILE A 66 4.20 -2.44 -10.50
C ILE A 66 3.20 -1.88 -9.50
N TYR A 67 1.95 -2.33 -9.62
CA TYR A 67 0.85 -1.99 -8.73
C TYR A 67 0.52 -3.24 -7.90
N LEU A 68 0.61 -3.12 -6.58
CA LEU A 68 0.46 -4.21 -5.61
C LEU A 68 -0.75 -3.96 -4.71
N PRO A 69 -1.57 -4.94 -4.33
CA PRO A 69 -2.79 -4.65 -3.58
C PRO A 69 -2.61 -4.21 -2.11
N TYR A 70 -1.44 -4.36 -1.47
CA TYR A 70 -1.33 -4.24 0.00
C TYR A 70 -0.30 -3.24 0.51
N THR A 71 0.25 -2.37 -0.33
CA THR A 71 1.32 -1.46 0.09
C THR A 71 0.80 -0.04 0.22
N PRO A 72 0.33 0.38 1.41
CA PRO A 72 -0.08 1.74 1.67
C PRO A 72 1.11 2.68 1.52
N ASN A 73 1.02 3.56 0.53
CA ASN A 73 1.98 4.64 0.38
C ASN A 73 1.31 5.98 0.67
N ILE A 74 1.19 6.28 1.96
CA ILE A 74 0.64 7.55 2.45
C ILE A 74 1.40 8.75 1.87
N LYS A 75 2.71 8.64 1.66
CA LYS A 75 3.49 9.70 1.00
C LYS A 75 3.07 9.90 -0.46
N PHE A 76 2.70 8.82 -1.15
CA PHE A 76 2.13 8.91 -2.49
C PHE A 76 0.75 9.57 -2.48
N LEU A 77 -0.14 9.23 -1.54
CA LEU A 77 -1.42 9.94 -1.37
C LEU A 77 -1.22 11.44 -1.23
N HIS A 78 -0.36 11.87 -0.29
CA HIS A 78 -0.07 13.28 -0.07
C HIS A 78 0.46 13.97 -1.33
N SER A 79 1.35 13.29 -2.05
CA SER A 79 1.96 13.83 -3.28
C SER A 79 1.00 13.89 -4.47
N ASN A 80 -0.12 13.16 -4.42
CA ASN A 80 -1.12 13.07 -5.49
C ASN A 80 -2.51 13.53 -5.04
N HIS A 81 -2.62 14.22 -3.90
CA HIS A 81 -3.90 14.54 -3.25
C HIS A 81 -4.87 15.29 -4.17
N VAL A 82 -4.36 16.15 -5.06
CA VAL A 82 -5.16 16.93 -6.02
C VAL A 82 -5.97 16.01 -6.95
N TYR A 83 -5.45 14.83 -7.30
CA TYR A 83 -6.12 13.90 -8.20
C TYR A 83 -7.15 13.00 -7.52
N ILE A 84 -7.21 13.06 -6.19
CA ILE A 84 -8.12 12.26 -5.35
C ILE A 84 -8.99 13.12 -4.44
N GLU A 85 -8.97 14.45 -4.62
CA GLU A 85 -9.72 15.41 -3.80
C GLU A 85 -11.23 15.11 -3.82
N GLU A 86 -11.76 14.63 -4.95
CA GLU A 86 -13.18 14.29 -5.11
C GLU A 86 -13.68 13.24 -4.11
N ILE A 87 -12.81 12.33 -3.67
CA ILE A 87 -13.11 11.33 -2.64
C ILE A 87 -12.64 11.79 -1.26
N LEU A 88 -11.45 12.40 -1.19
CA LEU A 88 -10.86 12.80 0.08
C LEU A 88 -11.66 13.88 0.80
N LYS A 89 -12.13 14.90 0.09
CA LYS A 89 -12.75 16.07 0.71
C LYS A 89 -14.13 15.76 1.29
N PRO A 90 -15.04 15.05 0.60
CA PRO A 90 -16.29 14.62 1.21
C PRO A 90 -16.06 13.71 2.42
N ALA A 91 -15.14 12.75 2.32
CA ALA A 91 -14.82 11.84 3.42
C ALA A 91 -14.24 12.59 4.64
N HIS A 92 -13.28 13.50 4.40
CA HIS A 92 -12.71 14.36 5.43
C HIS A 92 -13.78 15.18 6.15
N ASN A 93 -14.65 15.86 5.39
CA ASN A 93 -15.72 16.70 5.96
C ASN A 93 -16.70 15.88 6.79
N ARG A 94 -17.09 14.71 6.31
CA ARG A 94 -18.00 13.82 7.03
C ARG A 94 -17.39 13.29 8.31
N ILE A 95 -16.17 12.75 8.26
CA ILE A 95 -15.47 12.24 9.45
C ILE A 95 -15.32 13.37 10.47
N ARG A 96 -14.92 14.56 10.04
CA ARG A 96 -14.82 15.73 10.91
C ARG A 96 -16.17 16.08 11.56
N ALA A 97 -17.24 16.15 10.79
CA ALA A 97 -18.58 16.47 11.30
C ALA A 97 -19.07 15.42 12.32
N PHE A 98 -18.91 14.13 11.99
CA PHE A 98 -19.24 13.03 12.90
C PHE A 98 -18.48 13.12 14.24
N LEU A 99 -17.18 13.42 14.20
CA LEU A 99 -16.38 13.60 15.42
C LEU A 99 -16.84 14.82 16.24
N GLN A 100 -17.28 15.89 15.57
CA GLN A 100 -17.84 17.07 16.23
C GLN A 100 -19.17 16.75 16.92
N GLU A 101 -20.05 16.01 16.25
CA GLU A 101 -21.33 15.55 16.80
C GLU A 101 -21.14 14.63 18.01
N LEU A 102 -20.09 13.81 18.00
CA LEU A 102 -19.70 13.01 19.15
C LEU A 102 -19.09 13.82 20.30
N GLY A 103 -18.76 15.10 20.10
CA GLY A 103 -18.07 15.91 21.11
C GLY A 103 -16.64 15.45 21.37
N ALA A 104 -15.94 14.93 20.35
CA ALA A 104 -14.54 14.58 20.46
C ALA A 104 -13.65 15.84 20.60
N GLU A 105 -12.59 15.74 21.41
CA GLU A 105 -11.56 16.78 21.52
C GLU A 105 -10.46 16.61 20.46
N ASP A 106 -9.70 17.67 20.17
CA ASP A 106 -8.53 17.69 19.26
C ASP A 106 -8.82 17.32 17.78
N ILE A 107 -10.04 17.54 17.30
CA ILE A 107 -10.48 17.13 15.95
C ILE A 107 -9.61 17.73 14.85
N ASP A 108 -9.39 19.05 14.85
CA ASP A 108 -8.62 19.71 13.79
C ASP A 108 -7.15 19.25 13.76
N ALA A 109 -6.58 18.96 14.93
CA ALA A 109 -5.24 18.37 15.03
C ALA A 109 -5.23 16.94 14.47
N TYR A 110 -6.20 16.10 14.84
CA TYR A 110 -6.33 14.74 14.28
C TYR A 110 -6.44 14.76 12.76
N MET A 111 -7.30 15.62 12.21
CA MET A 111 -7.51 15.71 10.76
C MET A 111 -6.25 16.19 10.02
N ALA A 112 -5.45 17.08 10.61
CA ALA A 112 -4.21 17.59 10.01
C ALA A 112 -3.04 16.60 10.13
N ASP A 113 -2.91 15.92 11.28
CA ASP A 113 -1.68 15.25 11.68
C ASP A 113 -1.77 13.71 11.67
N SER A 114 -2.97 13.13 11.54
CA SER A 114 -3.19 11.69 11.43
C SER A 114 -3.57 11.27 10.01
N ASN A 115 -3.03 10.13 9.59
CA ASN A 115 -3.39 9.46 8.34
C ASN A 115 -4.26 8.21 8.58
N ASP A 116 -4.77 8.01 9.79
CA ASP A 116 -5.54 6.81 10.16
C ASP A 116 -6.86 6.76 9.39
N TRP A 117 -7.52 7.91 9.23
CA TRP A 117 -8.74 8.03 8.44
C TRP A 117 -8.46 7.77 6.95
N LEU A 118 -7.35 8.29 6.40
CA LEU A 118 -6.90 7.97 5.03
C LEU A 118 -6.65 6.47 4.85
N SER A 119 -6.03 5.85 5.86
CA SER A 119 -5.73 4.42 5.85
C SER A 119 -7.00 3.57 5.95
N THR A 120 -8.05 4.10 6.58
CA THR A 120 -9.35 3.43 6.59
C THR A 120 -10.03 3.47 5.22
N LEU A 121 -9.85 4.54 4.47
CA LEU A 121 -10.43 4.71 3.13
C LEU A 121 -9.71 3.87 2.06
N PHE A 122 -8.37 3.90 2.05
CA PHE A 122 -7.57 3.30 0.97
C PHE A 122 -6.77 2.07 1.40
N CYS A 123 -6.52 1.86 2.70
CA CYS A 123 -5.56 0.85 3.17
C CYS A 123 -6.22 -0.34 3.87
N GLY A 124 -7.51 -0.59 3.61
CA GLY A 124 -8.18 -1.78 4.10
C GLY A 124 -7.82 -3.01 3.26
N LYS A 125 -7.35 -4.09 3.89
CA LYS A 125 -7.04 -5.35 3.20
C LYS A 125 -8.24 -5.84 2.37
N LYS A 126 -9.45 -5.80 2.95
CA LYS A 126 -10.71 -6.20 2.29
C LYS A 126 -11.03 -5.35 1.05
N GLN A 127 -10.82 -4.05 1.17
CA GLN A 127 -11.03 -3.06 0.13
C GLN A 127 -10.14 -3.32 -1.09
N ALA A 128 -8.84 -3.52 -0.87
CA ALA A 128 -7.91 -3.84 -1.94
C ALA A 128 -8.25 -5.15 -2.67
N HIS A 129 -8.67 -6.17 -1.93
CA HIS A 129 -9.12 -7.45 -2.49
C HIS A 129 -10.39 -7.29 -3.33
N GLU A 130 -11.33 -6.47 -2.89
CA GLU A 130 -12.55 -6.23 -3.65
C GLU A 130 -12.28 -5.41 -4.92
N ALA A 131 -11.43 -4.37 -4.83
CA ALA A 131 -10.93 -3.65 -6.00
C ALA A 131 -10.26 -4.61 -7.00
N ALA A 132 -9.47 -5.58 -6.51
CA ALA A 132 -8.85 -6.61 -7.35
C ALA A 132 -9.89 -7.52 -8.02
N ARG A 133 -10.95 -7.93 -7.31
CA ARG A 133 -12.04 -8.76 -7.87
C ARG A 133 -12.82 -8.03 -8.95
N ILE A 134 -13.17 -6.76 -8.72
CA ILE A 134 -13.87 -5.91 -9.69
C ILE A 134 -12.99 -5.72 -10.94
N ALA A 135 -11.71 -5.37 -10.75
CA ALA A 135 -10.78 -5.24 -11.86
C ALA A 135 -10.58 -6.56 -12.63
N ALA A 136 -10.50 -7.69 -11.94
CA ALA A 136 -10.37 -9.02 -12.56
C ALA A 136 -11.52 -9.32 -13.54
N LYS A 137 -12.77 -9.05 -13.12
CA LYS A 137 -13.95 -9.18 -13.99
C LYS A 137 -13.81 -8.31 -15.24
N GLY A 138 -13.40 -7.05 -15.07
CA GLY A 138 -13.17 -6.11 -16.18
C GLY A 138 -12.11 -6.58 -17.18
N PHE A 139 -11.07 -7.28 -16.71
CA PHE A 139 -10.05 -7.90 -17.56
C PHE A 139 -10.45 -9.29 -18.11
N GLY A 140 -11.67 -9.78 -17.82
CA GLY A 140 -12.14 -11.09 -18.25
C GLY A 140 -11.46 -12.26 -17.54
N ILE A 141 -11.02 -12.06 -16.29
CA ILE A 141 -10.38 -13.08 -15.45
C ILE A 141 -11.43 -13.65 -14.49
N ASN A 142 -11.57 -14.98 -14.46
CA ASN A 142 -12.46 -15.62 -13.49
C ASN A 142 -11.86 -15.51 -12.09
N LEU A 143 -12.68 -15.29 -11.07
CA LEU A 143 -12.18 -15.16 -9.68
C LEU A 143 -11.42 -16.43 -9.22
N SER A 144 -11.83 -17.61 -9.68
CA SER A 144 -11.12 -18.87 -9.40
C SER A 144 -9.70 -18.94 -10.01
N GLU A 145 -9.39 -18.10 -11.00
CA GLU A 145 -8.08 -18.00 -11.62
C GLU A 145 -7.11 -17.10 -10.82
N LEU A 146 -7.58 -16.38 -9.80
CA LEU A 146 -6.71 -15.56 -8.96
C LEU A 146 -5.71 -16.44 -8.15
N PRO A 147 -4.53 -15.94 -7.77
CA PRO A 147 -3.99 -14.62 -8.13
C PRO A 147 -3.60 -14.53 -9.61
N ALA A 148 -3.66 -13.32 -10.16
CA ALA A 148 -3.32 -13.02 -11.55
C ALA A 148 -2.46 -11.76 -11.65
N ILE A 149 -1.52 -11.72 -12.59
CA ILE A 149 -0.74 -10.51 -12.91
C ILE A 149 -1.11 -10.06 -14.32
N VAL A 150 -1.68 -8.87 -14.42
CA VAL A 150 -2.09 -8.25 -15.69
C VAL A 150 -1.03 -7.26 -16.13
N LEU A 151 -0.53 -7.38 -17.36
CA LEU A 151 0.49 -6.49 -17.91
C LEU A 151 -0.01 -5.77 -19.16
N TRP A 152 0.34 -4.49 -19.27
CA TRP A 152 0.04 -3.66 -20.44
C TRP A 152 1.22 -2.73 -20.78
N ALA A 153 1.28 -2.26 -22.04
CA ALA A 153 2.32 -1.34 -22.47
C ALA A 153 1.96 0.10 -22.11
N SER A 154 0.70 0.48 -22.33
CA SER A 154 0.14 1.80 -22.01
C SER A 154 -1.32 1.70 -21.58
N PHE A 155 -1.84 2.73 -20.92
CA PHE A 155 -3.24 2.79 -20.51
C PHE A 155 -4.23 2.74 -21.70
N ASP A 156 -3.80 3.12 -22.90
CA ASP A 156 -4.57 3.01 -24.14
C ASP A 156 -4.48 1.63 -24.80
N SER A 157 -3.69 0.71 -24.24
CA SER A 157 -3.55 -0.65 -24.78
C SER A 157 -4.87 -1.41 -24.68
N SER A 158 -5.28 -2.02 -25.79
CA SER A 158 -6.36 -3.02 -25.84
C SER A 158 -5.82 -4.45 -25.95
N ARG A 159 -4.52 -4.64 -25.71
CA ARG A 159 -3.87 -5.95 -25.60
C ARG A 159 -3.11 -6.01 -24.30
N ILE A 160 -3.26 -7.12 -23.59
CA ILE A 160 -2.64 -7.36 -22.29
C ILE A 160 -2.02 -8.76 -22.23
N VAL A 161 -1.00 -8.94 -21.39
CA VAL A 161 -0.55 -10.26 -20.96
C VAL A 161 -1.15 -10.57 -19.61
N ILE A 162 -1.64 -11.79 -19.41
CA ILE A 162 -2.07 -12.30 -18.12
C ILE A 162 -1.16 -13.46 -17.75
N ILE A 163 -0.54 -13.35 -16.58
CA ILE A 163 0.21 -14.43 -15.94
C ILE A 163 -0.66 -14.97 -14.80
N LEU A 164 -0.93 -16.26 -14.82
CA LEU A 164 -1.68 -16.96 -13.78
C LEU A 164 -0.71 -17.81 -12.94
N PRO A 165 -0.07 -17.24 -11.91
CA PRO A 165 0.76 -18.00 -10.98
C PRO A 165 -0.07 -19.04 -10.22
N ASN A 166 0.58 -20.08 -9.69
CA ASN A 166 -0.04 -20.95 -8.70
C ASN A 166 -0.34 -20.20 -7.41
N LYS A 167 -1.39 -20.66 -6.74
CA LYS A 167 -1.84 -20.11 -5.46
C LYS A 167 -0.79 -20.29 -4.35
N THR A 168 -0.09 -21.42 -4.32
CA THR A 168 0.83 -21.81 -3.23
C THR A 168 2.21 -22.16 -3.76
N ASP A 169 3.27 -21.77 -3.05
CA ASP A 169 4.65 -22.20 -3.29
C ASP A 169 5.41 -22.32 -1.97
N ARG A 170 6.27 -23.34 -1.83
CA ARG A 170 7.07 -23.56 -0.61
C ARG A 170 7.96 -22.37 -0.24
N ASN A 171 8.36 -21.55 -1.23
CA ASN A 171 9.08 -20.30 -1.01
C ASN A 171 8.40 -19.17 -1.79
N ILE A 172 7.26 -18.73 -1.27
CA ILE A 172 6.43 -17.69 -1.88
C ILE A 172 7.18 -16.39 -2.16
N TYR A 173 8.12 -16.01 -1.28
CA TYR A 173 8.91 -14.79 -1.43
C TYR A 173 9.80 -14.83 -2.68
N GLU A 174 10.68 -15.85 -2.79
CA GLU A 174 11.55 -15.98 -3.96
C GLU A 174 10.77 -16.31 -5.23
N TYR A 175 9.60 -16.95 -5.10
CA TYR A 175 8.69 -17.21 -6.19
C TYR A 175 8.12 -15.91 -6.79
N ILE A 176 7.49 -15.05 -5.99
CA ILE A 176 6.95 -13.75 -6.44
C ILE A 176 8.07 -12.88 -7.02
N LYS A 177 9.19 -12.79 -6.30
CA LYS A 177 10.38 -12.02 -6.73
C LYS A 177 10.90 -12.49 -8.08
N SER A 178 10.88 -13.79 -8.35
CA SER A 178 11.33 -14.35 -9.61
C SER A 178 10.38 -14.07 -10.76
N ILE A 179 9.06 -14.09 -10.53
CA ILE A 179 8.08 -13.69 -11.54
C ILE A 179 8.33 -12.24 -11.96
N TYR A 180 8.44 -11.34 -10.98
CA TYR A 180 8.68 -9.92 -11.26
C TYR A 180 10.06 -9.65 -11.83
N TRP A 181 11.10 -10.39 -11.42
CA TRP A 181 12.40 -10.32 -12.08
C TRP A 181 12.30 -10.63 -13.57
N SER A 182 11.57 -11.69 -13.94
CA SER A 182 11.34 -12.04 -15.35
C SER A 182 10.57 -10.95 -16.10
N ILE A 183 9.56 -10.33 -15.49
CA ILE A 183 8.80 -9.21 -16.07
C ILE A 183 9.70 -7.99 -16.29
N ILE A 184 10.43 -7.56 -15.26
CA ILE A 184 11.28 -6.37 -15.27
C ILE A 184 12.39 -6.53 -16.30
N THR A 185 13.15 -7.63 -16.23
CA THR A 185 14.25 -7.88 -17.15
C THR A 185 13.75 -8.06 -18.60
N SER A 186 12.56 -8.61 -18.83
CA SER A 186 11.99 -8.70 -20.18
C SER A 186 11.63 -7.31 -20.73
N THR A 187 10.99 -6.48 -19.91
CA THR A 187 10.62 -5.10 -20.23
C THR A 187 11.87 -4.28 -20.58
N GLU A 188 12.91 -4.33 -19.74
CA GLU A 188 14.18 -3.61 -19.93
C GLU A 188 14.91 -4.01 -21.21
N ASN A 189 14.99 -5.31 -21.48
CA ASN A 189 15.64 -5.83 -22.69
C ASN A 189 14.91 -5.40 -23.97
N MET A 190 13.59 -5.24 -23.92
CA MET A 190 12.81 -4.79 -25.06
C MET A 190 12.89 -3.27 -25.24
N ALA A 191 12.75 -2.53 -24.15
CA ALA A 191 12.88 -1.08 -24.12
C ALA A 191 14.20 -0.59 -24.73
N SER A 192 15.31 -1.17 -24.28
CA SER A 192 16.67 -0.83 -24.75
C SER A 192 16.90 -1.13 -26.25
N LYS A 193 16.20 -2.11 -26.82
CA LYS A 193 16.41 -2.56 -28.21
C LYS A 193 15.45 -1.93 -29.22
N HIS A 194 14.24 -1.58 -28.81
CA HIS A 194 13.16 -1.27 -29.77
C HIS A 194 12.50 0.08 -29.55
N GLY A 195 12.78 0.79 -28.44
CA GLY A 195 12.16 2.09 -28.16
C GLY A 195 10.63 2.05 -28.04
N SER A 196 10.03 0.85 -27.97
CA SER A 196 8.61 0.58 -27.73
C SER A 196 8.43 -0.90 -27.36
N ILE A 197 7.39 -1.23 -26.60
CA ILE A 197 7.05 -2.62 -26.22
C ILE A 197 5.83 -3.11 -27.00
N LYS A 198 6.03 -4.13 -27.83
CA LYS A 198 4.94 -4.92 -28.40
C LYS A 198 4.54 -6.02 -27.41
N ILE A 199 3.30 -5.99 -26.93
CA ILE A 199 2.81 -6.91 -25.89
C ILE A 199 3.00 -8.39 -26.24
N ASP A 200 2.76 -8.81 -27.49
CA ASP A 200 2.96 -10.20 -27.92
C ASP A 200 4.43 -10.66 -27.77
N ASN A 201 5.38 -9.74 -28.02
CA ASN A 201 6.80 -10.02 -27.84
C ASN A 201 7.19 -10.06 -26.35
N LEU A 202 6.50 -9.28 -25.51
CA LEU A 202 6.72 -9.28 -24.07
C LEU A 202 6.31 -10.62 -23.45
N GLU A 203 5.17 -11.19 -23.86
CA GLU A 203 4.73 -12.53 -23.44
C GLU A 203 5.84 -13.58 -23.71
N LYS A 204 6.34 -13.62 -24.94
CA LYS A 204 7.39 -14.56 -25.35
C LYS A 204 8.66 -14.39 -24.51
N LYS A 205 9.09 -13.15 -24.28
CA LYS A 205 10.29 -12.85 -23.49
C LYS A 205 10.15 -13.21 -22.03
N ILE A 206 8.97 -13.00 -21.45
CA ILE A 206 8.68 -13.41 -20.08
C ILE A 206 8.76 -14.94 -19.96
N LYS A 207 8.15 -15.70 -20.89
CA LYS A 207 8.25 -17.17 -20.94
C LYS A 207 9.72 -17.63 -21.00
N GLU A 208 10.51 -17.09 -21.93
CA GLU A 208 11.94 -17.41 -22.06
C GLU A 208 12.75 -17.11 -20.76
N LYS A 209 12.36 -16.08 -19.99
CA LYS A 209 13.04 -15.70 -18.74
C LYS A 209 12.60 -16.56 -17.56
N LEU A 210 11.32 -16.94 -17.49
CA LEU A 210 10.81 -17.85 -16.47
C LEU A 210 11.44 -19.24 -16.60
N GLU A 211 11.59 -19.73 -17.84
CA GLU A 211 12.27 -21.01 -18.15
C GLU A 211 13.71 -21.09 -17.63
N LYS A 212 14.39 -19.94 -17.57
CA LYS A 212 15.79 -19.83 -17.15
C LYS A 212 15.94 -19.43 -15.68
N SER A 213 14.84 -19.27 -14.95
CA SER A 213 14.88 -18.83 -13.56
C SER A 213 15.34 -19.94 -12.63
N HIS A 214 16.40 -19.68 -11.85
CA HIS A 214 16.92 -20.65 -10.88
C HIS A 214 15.94 -20.99 -9.75
N TYR A 215 15.00 -20.09 -9.43
CA TYR A 215 14.02 -20.24 -8.34
C TYR A 215 12.65 -20.75 -8.82
N ILE A 216 12.40 -20.64 -10.12
CA ILE A 216 11.22 -21.19 -10.78
C ILE A 216 11.66 -22.37 -11.66
N LYS A 217 12.35 -23.35 -11.04
CA LYS A 217 12.57 -24.65 -11.67
C LYS A 217 11.20 -25.25 -12.00
N ASP A 218 11.09 -25.79 -13.20
CA ASP A 218 9.83 -26.32 -13.75
C ASP A 218 8.72 -25.27 -13.71
N TYR A 219 8.95 -24.09 -14.29
CA TYR A 219 7.98 -22.99 -14.25
C TYR A 219 6.59 -23.35 -14.76
N GLN A 220 6.47 -24.35 -15.64
CA GLN A 220 5.18 -24.87 -16.11
C GLN A 220 4.36 -25.52 -14.99
N VAL A 221 5.02 -26.04 -13.95
CA VAL A 221 4.36 -26.52 -12.73
C VAL A 221 3.95 -25.35 -11.86
N LYS A 222 4.75 -24.28 -11.78
CA LYS A 222 4.51 -23.12 -10.91
C LYS A 222 3.59 -22.06 -11.50
N ILE A 223 3.49 -21.94 -12.81
CA ILE A 223 2.68 -20.95 -13.52
C ILE A 223 1.62 -21.71 -14.30
N ARG A 224 0.35 -21.56 -13.90
CA ARG A 224 -0.79 -22.25 -14.49
C ARG A 224 -0.96 -21.88 -15.96
N ASN A 225 -0.79 -20.60 -16.28
CA ASN A 225 -0.91 -20.11 -17.66
C ASN A 225 -0.22 -18.76 -17.85
N ILE A 226 0.20 -18.48 -19.08
CA ILE A 226 0.55 -17.14 -19.55
C ILE A 226 -0.09 -16.96 -20.92
N LYS A 227 -1.02 -16.01 -21.02
CA LYS A 227 -1.83 -15.76 -22.21
C LYS A 227 -1.88 -14.27 -22.54
N THR A 228 -1.87 -13.94 -23.83
CA THR A 228 -2.25 -12.59 -24.30
C THR A 228 -3.74 -12.55 -24.61
N LEU A 229 -4.42 -11.49 -24.15
CA LEU A 229 -5.82 -11.23 -24.47
C LEU A 229 -5.97 -9.92 -25.24
N SER A 230 -6.93 -9.88 -26.17
CA SER A 230 -7.44 -8.64 -26.75
C SER A 230 -8.67 -8.22 -25.96
N LEU A 231 -8.67 -6.98 -25.50
CA LEU A 231 -9.73 -6.38 -24.72
C LEU A 231 -10.73 -5.68 -25.64
N VAL A 232 -12.00 -5.68 -25.23
CA VAL A 232 -13.06 -4.90 -25.90
C VAL A 232 -12.83 -3.40 -25.70
N GLU A 233 -12.34 -3.02 -24.53
CA GLU A 233 -12.02 -1.64 -24.16
C GLU A 233 -10.55 -1.51 -23.76
N PRO A 234 -9.94 -0.33 -23.94
CA PRO A 234 -8.57 -0.10 -23.47
C PRO A 234 -8.48 -0.17 -21.94
N VAL A 235 -7.30 -0.50 -21.43
CA VAL A 235 -7.01 -0.68 -20.00
C VAL A 235 -7.56 0.46 -19.14
N TYR A 236 -7.41 1.73 -19.55
CA TYR A 236 -7.90 2.85 -18.74
C TYR A 236 -9.41 2.81 -18.51
N LYS A 237 -10.21 2.41 -19.52
CA LYS A 237 -11.67 2.34 -19.37
C LYS A 237 -12.08 1.22 -18.42
N ILE A 238 -11.41 0.07 -18.52
CA ILE A 238 -11.64 -1.05 -17.61
C ILE A 238 -11.35 -0.61 -16.17
N LEU A 239 -10.19 0.02 -15.95
CA LEU A 239 -9.81 0.50 -14.63
C LEU A 239 -10.75 1.61 -14.14
N THR A 240 -11.19 2.53 -14.99
CA THR A 240 -12.15 3.59 -14.61
C THR A 240 -13.51 3.01 -14.27
N SER A 241 -13.96 1.98 -14.99
CA SER A 241 -15.23 1.31 -14.69
C SER A 241 -15.14 0.59 -13.34
N ALA A 242 -14.04 -0.14 -13.12
CA ALA A 242 -13.76 -0.76 -11.83
C ALA A 242 -13.68 0.28 -10.69
N ALA A 243 -13.13 1.46 -10.99
CA ALA A 243 -13.02 2.56 -10.05
C ALA A 243 -14.38 3.04 -9.57
N ASN A 244 -15.27 3.29 -10.52
CA ASN A 244 -16.61 3.79 -10.26
C ASN A 244 -17.44 2.76 -9.48
N GLU A 245 -17.30 1.47 -9.80
CA GLU A 245 -17.98 0.39 -9.06
C GLU A 245 -17.46 0.29 -7.62
N TYR A 246 -16.13 0.31 -7.45
CA TYR A 246 -15.52 0.24 -6.13
C TYR A 246 -15.77 1.50 -5.29
N SER A 247 -16.08 2.67 -5.89
CA SER A 247 -16.27 3.91 -5.14
C SER A 247 -17.31 3.82 -4.00
N SER A 248 -18.29 2.94 -4.14
CA SER A 248 -19.29 2.63 -3.11
C SER A 248 -18.69 2.04 -1.81
N PHE A 249 -17.56 1.33 -1.90
CA PHE A 249 -16.87 0.75 -0.73
C PHE A 249 -16.16 1.81 0.14
N PHE A 250 -15.91 3.01 -0.39
CA PHE A 250 -15.42 4.12 0.44
C PHE A 250 -16.46 4.55 1.47
N GLU A 251 -17.73 4.59 1.08
CA GLU A 251 -18.84 4.90 1.97
C GLU A 251 -18.94 3.86 3.10
N ASP A 252 -18.91 2.57 2.75
CA ASP A 252 -18.85 1.48 3.74
C ASP A 252 -17.64 1.62 4.69
N SER A 253 -16.49 2.06 4.16
CA SER A 253 -15.28 2.27 4.96
C SER A 253 -15.46 3.40 5.99
N ILE A 254 -16.12 4.48 5.60
CA ILE A 254 -16.47 5.60 6.48
C ILE A 254 -17.47 5.14 7.55
N LEU A 255 -18.54 4.43 7.16
CA LEU A 255 -19.53 3.90 8.10
C LEU A 255 -18.88 2.95 9.13
N ASN A 256 -17.96 2.10 8.68
CA ASN A 256 -17.21 1.22 9.58
C ASN A 256 -16.28 1.98 10.53
N PHE A 257 -15.66 3.08 10.06
CA PHE A 257 -14.89 3.98 10.92
C PHE A 257 -15.79 4.59 12.00
N GLU A 258 -16.92 5.16 11.59
CA GLU A 258 -17.90 5.80 12.47
C GLU A 258 -18.37 4.82 13.57
N ALA A 259 -18.78 3.60 13.18
CA ALA A 259 -19.21 2.56 14.12
C ALA A 259 -18.13 2.20 15.15
N LYS A 260 -16.87 2.04 14.72
CA LYS A 260 -15.74 1.73 15.63
C LYS A 260 -15.45 2.87 16.60
N VAL A 261 -15.53 4.11 16.15
CA VAL A 261 -15.32 5.28 17.00
C VAL A 261 -16.47 5.42 18.01
N GLN A 262 -17.72 5.24 17.57
CA GLN A 262 -18.91 5.27 18.43
C GLN A 262 -18.85 4.21 19.54
N GLU A 263 -18.52 2.96 19.22
CA GLU A 263 -18.37 1.88 20.21
C GLU A 263 -17.34 2.26 21.28
N ASN A 264 -16.24 2.88 20.84
CA ASN A 264 -15.16 3.34 21.71
C ASN A 264 -15.53 4.56 22.56
N PHE A 265 -16.43 5.41 22.07
CA PHE A 265 -16.97 6.56 22.79
C PHE A 265 -17.88 6.11 23.94
N ASN A 266 -18.82 5.19 23.66
CA ASN A 266 -19.79 4.68 24.64
C ASN A 266 -19.14 4.02 25.87
N ARG A 267 -17.86 3.64 25.80
CA ARG A 267 -17.10 2.99 26.88
C ARG A 267 -16.32 3.93 27.80
N LYS A 268 -16.20 5.24 27.52
CA LYS A 268 -15.36 6.16 28.32
C LYS A 268 -16.05 7.51 28.61
N SER A 269 -15.94 8.00 29.84
CA SER A 269 -16.23 9.40 30.18
C SER A 269 -15.03 10.27 29.77
N ASN A 270 -15.24 11.25 28.88
CA ASN A 270 -14.25 12.07 28.17
C ASN A 270 -13.44 11.30 27.10
N PHE A 271 -13.72 11.56 25.83
CA PHE A 271 -13.15 10.88 24.67
C PHE A 271 -12.35 11.85 23.80
N SER A 272 -11.02 11.66 23.74
CA SER A 272 -10.17 12.25 22.71
C SER A 272 -10.09 11.28 21.51
N ILE A 273 -10.27 11.79 20.28
CA ILE A 273 -10.15 11.00 19.04
C ILE A 273 -8.69 10.67 18.71
N VAL A 274 -7.73 11.28 19.39
CA VAL A 274 -6.29 10.98 19.28
C VAL A 274 -5.93 9.61 19.90
N LYS A 275 -6.87 8.67 19.91
CA LYS A 275 -6.92 7.42 20.68
C LYS A 275 -6.02 6.29 20.16
N PHE A 276 -4.82 6.61 19.67
CA PHE A 276 -3.69 5.67 19.58
C PHE A 276 -2.55 6.00 20.56
N SER A 277 -2.60 7.09 21.34
CA SER A 277 -1.44 7.46 22.19
C SER A 277 -1.73 8.26 23.47
N GLU A 278 -2.74 7.90 24.26
CA GLU A 278 -2.49 7.96 25.71
C GLU A 278 -1.70 6.71 26.07
N LEU A 279 -0.38 6.76 25.87
CA LEU A 279 0.50 5.78 26.49
C LEU A 279 0.71 6.21 27.93
N SER A 280 0.48 5.28 28.85
CA SER A 280 1.00 5.43 30.20
C SER A 280 2.51 5.61 30.12
N LYS A 281 3.07 6.33 31.09
CA LYS A 281 4.53 6.44 31.23
C LYS A 281 5.21 5.06 31.16
N SER A 282 4.60 4.05 31.76
CA SER A 282 5.09 2.67 31.77
C SER A 282 5.15 2.05 30.36
N GLU A 283 4.18 2.33 29.50
CA GLU A 283 4.18 1.86 28.11
C GLU A 283 5.25 2.57 27.28
N ILE A 284 5.43 3.89 27.46
CA ILE A 284 6.51 4.65 26.82
C ILE A 284 7.88 4.11 27.24
N ILE A 285 8.07 3.83 28.53
CA ILE A 285 9.33 3.26 29.03
C ILE A 285 9.60 1.89 28.40
N ARG A 286 8.60 1.00 28.36
CA ARG A 286 8.74 -0.32 27.71
C ARG A 286 9.07 -0.20 26.23
N LEU A 287 8.43 0.74 25.53
CA LEU A 287 8.72 1.04 24.13
C LEU A 287 10.17 1.48 23.96
N LEU A 288 10.63 2.48 24.70
CA LEU A 288 12.00 2.99 24.63
C LEU A 288 13.04 1.92 24.93
N GLN A 289 12.81 1.10 25.96
CA GLN A 289 13.70 -0.02 26.31
C GLN A 289 13.76 -1.07 25.20
N ARG A 290 12.61 -1.43 24.60
CA ARG A 290 12.56 -2.38 23.47
C ARG A 290 13.36 -1.87 22.27
N GLU A 291 13.35 -0.56 22.06
CA GLU A 291 14.06 0.11 20.96
C GLU A 291 15.50 0.48 21.32
N GLY A 292 16.06 -0.03 22.43
CA GLY A 292 17.48 0.12 22.79
C GLY A 292 17.84 1.47 23.44
N PHE A 293 16.87 2.30 23.81
CA PHE A 293 17.12 3.54 24.55
C PHE A 293 17.44 3.24 26.01
N ILE A 294 18.38 4.00 26.57
CA ILE A 294 18.80 3.93 27.97
C ILE A 294 18.46 5.23 28.71
N LYS A 295 18.09 5.11 29.99
CA LYS A 295 17.83 6.28 30.85
C LYS A 295 19.18 6.90 31.27
N ILE A 296 19.40 8.16 30.92
CA ILE A 296 20.67 8.87 31.16
C ILE A 296 20.61 9.70 32.45
N ARG A 297 19.49 10.37 32.69
CA ARG A 297 19.30 11.20 33.89
C ARG A 297 17.83 11.37 34.25
N GLU A 298 17.60 11.75 35.50
CA GLU A 298 16.28 12.05 36.04
C GLU A 298 16.32 13.38 36.83
N GLY A 299 15.35 14.26 36.60
CA GLY A 299 15.23 15.55 37.30
C GLY A 299 14.16 16.46 36.69
N GLY A 300 13.64 17.43 37.47
CA GLY A 300 12.77 18.50 36.94
C GLY A 300 11.52 18.03 36.18
N GLY A 301 10.75 17.11 36.76
CA GLY A 301 9.49 16.63 36.17
C GLY A 301 9.62 15.70 34.95
N HIS A 302 10.86 15.37 34.53
CA HIS A 302 11.13 14.54 33.35
C HIS A 302 12.20 13.47 33.61
N GLU A 303 12.15 12.39 32.83
CA GLU A 303 13.24 11.44 32.62
C GLU A 303 13.85 11.69 31.25
N ILE A 304 15.17 11.64 31.14
CA ILE A 304 15.87 11.83 29.86
C ILE A 304 16.43 10.50 29.39
N TRP A 305 16.00 10.09 28.21
CA TRP A 305 16.34 8.84 27.54
C TRP A 305 17.19 9.09 26.29
N GLN A 306 18.12 8.21 25.98
CA GLN A 306 18.99 8.34 24.80
C GLN A 306 19.28 6.97 24.19
N HIS A 307 19.31 6.89 22.86
CA HIS A 307 19.77 5.70 22.15
C HIS A 307 21.29 5.77 21.94
N PRO A 308 22.07 4.70 22.20
CA PRO A 308 23.54 4.73 22.10
C PRO A 308 24.08 5.17 20.73
N GLN A 309 23.33 4.88 19.66
CA GLN A 309 23.70 5.23 18.28
C GLN A 309 23.14 6.59 17.82
N SER A 310 22.32 7.25 18.64
CA SER A 310 21.77 8.59 18.36
C SER A 310 22.35 9.63 19.32
N LYS A 311 22.68 10.81 18.77
CA LYS A 311 23.10 11.96 19.59
C LYS A 311 21.91 12.72 20.20
N GLY A 312 20.68 12.39 19.81
CA GLY A 312 19.47 13.06 20.29
C GLY A 312 19.00 12.55 21.66
N ILE A 313 18.54 13.46 22.51
CA ILE A 313 17.89 13.14 23.79
C ILE A 313 16.37 13.11 23.63
N THR A 314 15.73 12.22 24.39
CA THR A 314 14.27 12.01 24.40
C THR A 314 13.73 12.27 25.79
N PRO A 315 13.11 13.44 26.04
CA PRO A 315 12.49 13.73 27.32
C PRO A 315 11.15 12.99 27.46
N VAL A 316 10.97 12.29 28.59
CA VAL A 316 9.74 11.60 28.96
C VAL A 316 9.19 12.26 30.23
N PRO A 317 8.01 12.89 30.18
CA PRO A 317 7.40 13.48 31.36
C PRO A 317 7.08 12.45 32.45
N ARG A 318 7.06 12.89 33.70
CA ARG A 318 6.84 12.00 34.86
C ARG A 318 5.38 11.78 35.25
N HIS A 319 4.44 12.47 34.64
CA HIS A 319 3.01 12.28 34.93
C HIS A 319 2.50 10.95 34.35
N THR A 320 1.42 10.42 34.92
CA THR A 320 0.96 9.04 34.72
C THR A 320 0.47 8.76 33.29
N LYS A 321 -0.10 9.78 32.65
CA LYS A 321 -0.61 9.75 31.28
C LYS A 321 0.21 10.69 30.42
N ILE A 322 0.86 10.21 29.37
CA ILE A 322 1.64 11.09 28.50
C ILE A 322 0.73 11.62 27.42
N SER A 323 0.76 12.94 27.17
CA SER A 323 -0.07 13.53 26.12
C SER A 323 0.35 13.01 24.74
N PRO A 324 -0.60 12.88 23.80
CA PRO A 324 -0.32 12.36 22.46
C PRO A 324 0.81 13.10 21.73
N PHE A 325 0.93 14.41 21.92
CA PHE A 325 2.00 15.23 21.34
C PHE A 325 3.38 14.80 21.82
N VAL A 326 3.50 14.49 23.11
CA VAL A 326 4.75 14.01 23.68
C VAL A 326 5.05 12.59 23.23
N VAL A 327 4.03 11.72 23.16
CA VAL A 327 4.20 10.37 22.60
C VAL A 327 4.71 10.41 21.16
N LYS A 328 4.10 11.23 20.29
CA LYS A 328 4.50 11.38 18.89
C LYS A 328 5.92 11.95 18.75
N SER A 329 6.29 12.89 19.61
CA SER A 329 7.67 13.40 19.68
C SER A 329 8.66 12.31 20.06
N ILE A 330 8.31 11.42 20.99
CA ILE A 330 9.13 10.28 21.40
C ILE A 330 9.26 9.26 20.26
N GLU A 331 8.16 8.94 19.57
CA GLU A 331 8.16 8.03 18.42
C GLU A 331 9.01 8.54 17.26
N LYS A 332 8.98 9.85 16.99
CA LYS A 332 9.86 10.47 15.99
C LYS A 332 11.34 10.22 16.31
N ASN A 333 11.73 10.37 17.58
CA ASN A 333 13.11 10.12 18.01
C ASN A 333 13.50 8.64 17.86
N ILE A 334 12.56 7.71 18.12
CA ILE A 334 12.76 6.27 17.88
C ILE A 334 13.00 6.00 16.38
N ILE A 335 12.17 6.57 15.50
CA ILE A 335 12.32 6.41 14.05
C ILE A 335 13.66 6.97 13.55
N GLU A 336 14.11 8.10 14.10
CA GLU A 336 15.41 8.69 13.77
C GLU A 336 16.57 7.79 14.22
N ALA A 337 16.50 7.21 15.42
CA ALA A 337 17.50 6.27 15.91
C ALA A 337 17.63 5.03 15.00
N ARG A 338 16.50 4.48 14.52
CA ARG A 338 16.46 3.34 13.58
C ARG A 338 17.12 3.58 12.23
N LYS A 339 17.33 4.84 11.82
CA LYS A 339 18.00 5.17 10.55
C LYS A 339 19.53 5.16 10.66
N VAL A 340 20.05 5.21 11.88
CA VAL A 340 21.49 5.31 12.18
C VAL A 340 22.04 3.96 12.66
N SER A 341 21.16 3.07 13.12
CA SER A 341 21.38 1.63 13.36
C SER A 341 21.35 0.83 12.07
#